data_AF-A0A2V6KNT8-F1
#
_entry.id   AF-A0A2V6KNT8-F1
#
_cell.length_a   1.000
_cell.length_b   1.000
_cell.length_c   1.000
_cell.angle_alpha   90.00
_cell.angle_beta   90.00
_cell.angle_gamma   90.00
#
_symmetry.space_group_name_H-M   'P 1'
#
loop_
_entity.id
_entity.type
_entity.pdbx_description
1 polymer ?
#
loop_
_entity_poly.entity_id
_entity_poly.type
_entity_poly.pdbx_seq_one_letter_code
_entity_poly.pdbx_strand_id
1 'polypeptide(L)'
;MKTLTVKSFALCLVILGLCGTVSAQSDLKLPDVSQAAEVKQRIALTDITIKYHRPLVNGRKIWGGLVPYGKVWRAGANENTTCTVIFSKTNTGWGSYSYDQKDDALRVDVKPKPLAQSEEALEYEFENLKPDSTAVTLKWEKLGVPFTVSINDADQTLQNIRAQMKGAGQFAWQAPDQAAQFCLTKKTNLDEALRWADLSIQNEERFENLSTKADILKALNRQDEAKKTWDQALGKAAAPQLYTYGRQLQNQKKGAEAMEIFKEVAKRFPNGVFGYLAQARIKSASGDFAGALNDAKQAQAAAPSDAQKQAIQGLIDRLGAKQDINK
;
A
#
# COMPACT_ATOMS: atom_id res chain seq x y z
N MET A 1 -55.27 -20.97 75.52
CA MET A 1 -55.50 -21.44 74.12
C MET A 1 -54.16 -21.84 73.52
N LYS A 2 -54.19 -22.89 72.69
CA LYS A 2 -53.10 -23.81 72.35
C LYS A 2 -51.91 -23.20 71.60
N THR A 3 -50.73 -23.74 71.90
CA THR A 3 -49.45 -23.66 71.19
C THR A 3 -49.51 -24.28 69.79
N LEU A 4 -48.62 -23.84 68.86
CA LEU A 4 -47.71 -24.73 68.11
C LEU A 4 -46.80 -23.98 67.10
N THR A 5 -45.56 -24.47 67.05
CA THR A 5 -44.43 -24.10 66.20
C THR A 5 -44.27 -25.16 65.08
N VAL A 6 -43.51 -24.86 63.99
CA VAL A 6 -42.57 -25.74 63.22
C VAL A 6 -42.66 -25.71 61.67
N LYS A 7 -41.58 -25.19 61.06
CA LYS A 7 -40.67 -25.62 59.94
C LYS A 7 -41.17 -26.15 58.55
N SER A 8 -40.60 -25.50 57.52
CA SER A 8 -39.83 -26.02 56.36
C SER A 8 -40.46 -26.69 55.10
N PHE A 9 -39.98 -26.18 53.94
CA PHE A 9 -39.47 -26.87 52.71
C PHE A 9 -40.29 -26.93 51.40
N ALA A 10 -39.56 -26.64 50.30
CA ALA A 10 -39.84 -26.80 48.84
C ALA A 10 -40.88 -25.82 48.24
N LEU A 11 -40.71 -25.20 47.07
CA LEU A 11 -40.17 -25.69 45.80
C LEU A 11 -39.85 -24.52 44.84
N CYS A 12 -38.84 -24.69 44.01
CA CYS A 12 -38.39 -23.78 42.96
C CYS A 12 -39.47 -23.59 41.87
N LEU A 13 -39.88 -22.36 41.56
CA LEU A 13 -40.48 -22.04 40.26
C LEU A 13 -39.83 -20.78 39.69
N VAL A 14 -39.21 -20.99 38.54
CA VAL A 14 -38.52 -20.02 37.68
C VAL A 14 -39.48 -18.88 37.32
N ILE A 15 -39.22 -17.67 37.80
CA ILE A 15 -39.83 -16.45 37.25
C ILE A 15 -39.01 -16.08 36.02
N LEU A 16 -39.51 -16.47 34.84
CA LEU A 16 -39.08 -15.93 33.55
C LEU A 16 -39.20 -14.41 33.61
N GLY A 17 -38.06 -13.73 33.60
CA GLY A 17 -37.97 -12.28 33.44
C GLY A 17 -38.66 -11.85 32.15
N LEU A 18 -39.50 -10.83 32.29
CA LEU A 18 -40.29 -10.18 31.26
C LEU A 18 -39.51 -10.04 29.94
N CYS A 19 -39.96 -10.80 28.94
CA CYS A 19 -39.67 -10.56 27.54
C CYS A 19 -40.27 -9.20 27.18
N GLY A 20 -39.46 -8.14 27.19
CA GLY A 20 -39.82 -6.88 26.58
C GLY A 20 -40.12 -7.14 25.11
N THR A 21 -41.38 -7.00 24.71
CA THR A 21 -41.77 -7.02 23.31
C THR A 21 -41.09 -5.85 22.62
N VAL A 22 -39.96 -6.11 21.98
CA VAL A 22 -39.44 -5.27 20.91
C VAL A 22 -40.47 -5.36 19.80
N SER A 23 -41.36 -4.38 19.72
CA SER A 23 -42.08 -4.10 18.48
C SER A 23 -41.04 -3.65 17.48
N ALA A 24 -40.45 -4.59 16.73
CA ALA A 24 -39.85 -4.27 15.46
C ALA A 24 -40.99 -3.76 14.57
N GLN A 25 -41.15 -2.44 14.49
CA GLN A 25 -41.91 -1.85 13.39
C GLN A 25 -41.15 -2.21 12.12
N SER A 26 -41.56 -3.30 11.48
CA SER A 26 -41.17 -3.61 10.11
C SER A 26 -42.00 -2.71 9.21
N ASP A 27 -41.65 -1.43 9.14
CA ASP A 27 -42.18 -0.54 8.13
C ASP A 27 -41.89 -1.15 6.76
N LEU A 28 -42.88 -1.07 5.86
CA LEU A 28 -42.74 -1.57 4.50
C LEU A 28 -41.62 -0.79 3.81
N LYS A 29 -40.52 -1.46 3.45
CA LYS A 29 -39.42 -0.83 2.73
C LYS A 29 -39.84 -0.54 1.29
N LEU A 30 -40.23 0.71 1.04
CA LEU A 30 -40.57 1.20 -0.29
C LEU A 30 -39.29 1.52 -1.08
N PRO A 31 -39.31 1.44 -2.42
CA PRO A 31 -38.17 1.86 -3.24
C PRO A 31 -37.94 3.38 -3.09
N ASP A 32 -36.68 3.76 -2.84
CA ASP A 32 -36.28 5.17 -2.78
C ASP A 32 -36.49 5.86 -4.13
N VAL A 33 -36.93 7.13 -4.10
CA VAL A 33 -37.09 7.93 -5.33
C VAL A 33 -35.74 8.21 -6.02
N SER A 34 -34.63 8.18 -5.26
CA SER A 34 -33.27 8.31 -5.77
C SER A 34 -32.43 7.13 -5.30
N GLN A 35 -32.05 6.28 -6.24
CA GLN A 35 -31.32 5.04 -5.93
C GLN A 35 -29.93 5.36 -5.40
N ALA A 36 -29.54 4.66 -4.33
CA ALA A 36 -28.19 4.72 -3.79
C ALA A 36 -27.21 3.97 -4.72
N ALA A 37 -26.00 4.49 -4.82
CA ALA A 37 -24.88 3.89 -5.53
C ALA A 37 -23.63 3.95 -4.65
N GLU A 38 -22.78 2.92 -4.79
CA GLU A 38 -21.50 2.83 -4.09
C GLU A 38 -20.42 2.44 -5.09
N VAL A 39 -19.30 3.14 -5.07
CA VAL A 39 -18.08 2.71 -5.75
C VAL A 39 -16.96 2.59 -4.71
N LYS A 40 -16.20 1.50 -4.78
CA LYS A 40 -15.16 1.16 -3.82
C LYS A 40 -13.89 0.76 -4.54
N GLN A 41 -12.77 1.33 -4.11
CA GLN A 41 -11.44 0.96 -4.61
C GLN A 41 -10.47 0.89 -3.45
N ARG A 42 -9.69 -0.20 -3.39
CA ARG A 42 -8.55 -0.29 -2.48
C ARG A 42 -7.32 0.35 -3.14
N ILE A 43 -6.70 1.29 -2.45
CA ILE A 43 -5.43 1.93 -2.82
C ILE A 43 -4.45 1.74 -1.67
N ALA A 44 -3.25 1.24 -1.95
CA ALA A 44 -2.35 0.70 -0.94
C ALA A 44 -3.08 -0.30 -0.02
N LEU A 45 -3.22 0.02 1.28
CA LEU A 45 -3.95 -0.78 2.27
C LEU A 45 -5.30 -0.19 2.67
N THR A 46 -5.72 0.92 2.05
CA THR A 46 -6.90 1.69 2.44
C THR A 46 -8.03 1.50 1.44
N ASP A 47 -9.23 1.20 1.95
CA ASP A 47 -10.46 1.21 1.16
C ASP A 47 -10.97 2.64 1.03
N ILE A 48 -11.10 3.12 -0.20
CA ILE A 48 -11.79 4.37 -0.52
C ILE A 48 -13.18 4.00 -1.02
N THR A 49 -14.21 4.40 -0.27
CA THR A 49 -15.62 4.18 -0.62
C THR A 49 -16.31 5.51 -0.85
N ILE A 50 -16.96 5.65 -2.01
CA ILE A 50 -17.82 6.79 -2.32
C ILE A 50 -19.25 6.27 -2.38
N LYS A 51 -20.07 6.74 -1.44
CA LYS A 51 -21.51 6.48 -1.39
C LYS A 51 -22.24 7.74 -1.86
N TYR A 52 -23.13 7.59 -2.81
CA TYR A 52 -23.85 8.71 -3.41
C TYR A 52 -25.23 8.26 -3.86
N HIS A 53 -26.11 9.22 -4.17
CA HIS A 53 -27.42 8.95 -4.74
C HIS A 53 -27.50 9.53 -6.14
N ARG A 54 -28.24 8.85 -7.03
CA ARG A 54 -28.49 9.30 -8.41
C ARG A 54 -29.92 9.85 -8.49
N PRO A 55 -30.13 11.17 -8.37
CA PRO A 55 -31.48 11.73 -8.35
C PRO A 55 -32.14 11.59 -9.72
N LEU A 56 -33.30 10.95 -9.76
CA LEU A 56 -34.12 10.88 -10.96
C LEU A 56 -34.88 12.19 -11.18
N VAL A 57 -35.24 12.44 -12.44
CA VAL A 57 -36.01 13.63 -12.84
C VAL A 57 -37.36 13.71 -12.11
N ASN A 58 -37.89 12.56 -11.66
CA ASN A 58 -39.11 12.43 -10.87
C ASN A 58 -40.31 13.19 -11.48
N GLY A 59 -40.51 13.04 -12.79
CA GLY A 59 -41.59 13.70 -13.54
C GLY A 59 -41.42 15.21 -13.76
N ARG A 60 -40.35 15.84 -13.24
CA ARG A 60 -40.11 17.29 -13.43
C ARG A 60 -39.71 17.58 -14.88
N LYS A 61 -40.33 18.61 -15.46
CA LYS A 61 -39.93 19.14 -16.78
C LYS A 61 -38.67 20.00 -16.64
N ILE A 62 -37.51 19.35 -16.63
CA ILE A 62 -36.21 20.02 -16.52
C ILE A 62 -35.84 20.66 -17.87
N TRP A 63 -35.74 19.86 -18.92
CA TRP A 63 -35.35 20.34 -20.24
C TRP A 63 -36.53 20.89 -21.04
N GLY A 64 -36.33 22.04 -21.68
CA GLY A 64 -37.42 22.82 -22.30
C GLY A 64 -38.37 23.47 -21.30
N GLY A 65 -38.01 23.47 -20.01
CA GLY A 65 -38.68 24.16 -18.91
C GLY A 65 -37.68 25.00 -18.14
N LEU A 66 -37.10 24.41 -17.09
CA LEU A 66 -36.07 25.06 -16.27
C LEU A 66 -34.79 25.37 -17.07
N VAL A 67 -34.41 24.47 -17.99
CA VAL A 67 -33.31 24.66 -18.94
C VAL A 67 -33.89 24.89 -20.34
N PRO A 68 -33.92 26.13 -20.85
CA PRO A 68 -34.50 26.44 -22.14
C PRO A 68 -33.60 25.98 -23.30
N TYR A 69 -34.18 25.31 -24.29
CA TYR A 69 -33.48 24.91 -25.51
C TYR A 69 -33.28 26.10 -26.46
N GLY A 70 -32.13 26.14 -27.15
CA GLY A 70 -31.85 27.12 -28.20
C GLY A 70 -31.73 28.58 -27.74
N LYS A 71 -31.80 28.83 -26.43
CA LYS A 71 -31.56 30.14 -25.83
C LYS A 71 -30.19 30.12 -25.16
N VAL A 72 -29.37 31.13 -25.43
CA VAL A 72 -28.13 31.34 -24.68
C VAL A 72 -28.51 31.66 -23.25
N TRP A 73 -28.14 30.77 -22.33
CA TRP A 73 -28.23 31.01 -20.90
C TRP A 73 -26.81 30.87 -20.32
N ARG A 74 -26.48 31.71 -19.35
CA ARG A 74 -25.21 31.64 -18.63
C ARG A 74 -25.49 31.35 -17.16
N ALA A 75 -24.63 30.56 -16.52
CA ALA A 75 -24.72 30.30 -15.09
C ALA A 75 -24.31 31.50 -14.22
N GLY A 76 -23.66 32.54 -14.78
CA GLY A 76 -23.25 33.70 -13.97
C GLY A 76 -22.83 34.98 -14.71
N ALA A 77 -23.06 36.09 -13.99
CA ALA A 77 -22.53 37.45 -14.05
C ALA A 77 -21.31 37.80 -14.94
N ASN A 78 -20.18 37.21 -14.58
CA ASN A 78 -18.89 37.88 -14.71
C ASN A 78 -17.72 36.88 -14.85
N GLU A 79 -17.61 35.94 -13.91
CA GLU A 79 -16.45 35.05 -13.76
C GLU A 79 -16.66 33.67 -14.40
N ASN A 80 -15.57 32.98 -14.73
CA ASN A 80 -15.61 31.60 -15.21
C ASN A 80 -16.18 30.68 -14.11
N THR A 81 -16.96 29.67 -14.51
CA THR A 81 -17.37 28.60 -13.58
C THR A 81 -16.12 27.93 -12.98
N THR A 82 -15.95 28.05 -11.67
CA THR A 82 -14.95 27.31 -10.90
C THR A 82 -15.61 26.11 -10.23
N CYS A 83 -14.86 25.03 -10.07
CA CYS A 83 -15.31 23.87 -9.31
C CYS A 83 -14.37 23.66 -8.14
N THR A 84 -14.94 23.58 -6.94
CA THR A 84 -14.19 23.29 -5.71
C THR A 84 -14.76 22.02 -5.10
N VAL A 85 -13.89 21.05 -4.80
CA VAL A 85 -14.23 19.84 -4.07
C VAL A 85 -13.92 20.09 -2.60
N ILE A 86 -14.91 19.86 -1.74
CA ILE A 86 -14.82 20.09 -0.30
C ILE A 86 -15.02 18.75 0.41
N PHE A 87 -14.09 18.41 1.29
CA PHE A 87 -14.20 17.27 2.21
C PHE A 87 -14.56 17.81 3.58
N SER A 88 -15.75 17.47 4.08
CA SER A 88 -16.21 17.89 5.41
C SER A 88 -15.86 16.83 6.46
N LYS A 89 -15.58 17.27 7.68
CA LYS A 89 -15.52 16.40 8.87
C LYS A 89 -16.90 15.89 9.27
N THR A 90 -17.97 16.57 8.85
CA THR A 90 -19.36 16.22 9.13
C THR A 90 -19.92 15.33 8.03
N ASN A 91 -20.18 14.06 8.34
CA ASN A 91 -20.70 13.06 7.39
C ASN A 91 -22.20 12.79 7.52
N THR A 92 -22.89 13.44 8.46
CA THR A 92 -24.34 13.31 8.71
C THR A 92 -25.17 14.45 8.12
N GLY A 93 -24.53 15.47 7.52
CA GLY A 93 -25.20 16.60 6.91
C GLY A 93 -26.01 16.20 5.68
N TRP A 94 -27.25 16.72 5.56
CA TRP A 94 -28.08 16.53 4.38
C TRP A 94 -27.89 17.70 3.42
N GLY A 95 -27.18 17.48 2.31
CA GLY A 95 -26.87 18.52 1.34
C GLY A 95 -26.02 19.67 1.91
N SER A 96 -26.02 20.82 1.24
CA SER A 96 -25.23 22.00 1.64
C SER A 96 -25.98 22.97 2.57
N TYR A 97 -27.19 22.64 3.04
CA TYR A 97 -28.04 23.57 3.78
C TYR A 97 -27.47 23.97 5.14
N SER A 98 -26.80 23.04 5.82
CA SER A 98 -26.15 23.25 7.12
C SER A 98 -24.63 23.31 7.00
N TYR A 99 -24.13 23.62 5.80
CA TYR A 99 -22.70 23.67 5.53
C TYR A 99 -22.02 24.84 6.27
N ASP A 100 -20.99 24.54 7.07
CA ASP A 100 -20.07 25.53 7.64
C ASP A 100 -18.64 25.22 7.16
N GLN A 101 -17.97 26.22 6.59
CA GLN A 101 -16.61 26.10 6.10
C GLN A 101 -15.60 25.73 7.19
N LYS A 102 -15.88 26.02 8.46
CA LYS A 102 -15.03 25.61 9.59
C LYS A 102 -14.92 24.09 9.75
N ASP A 103 -15.90 23.36 9.21
CA ASP A 103 -15.92 21.91 9.22
C ASP A 103 -15.20 21.30 8.01
N ASP A 104 -14.63 22.11 7.11
CA ASP A 104 -13.79 21.63 6.01
C ASP A 104 -12.56 20.90 6.59
N ALA A 105 -12.43 19.61 6.28
CA ALA A 105 -11.20 18.85 6.44
C ALA A 105 -10.19 19.18 5.33
N LEU A 106 -10.69 19.43 4.12
CA LEU A 106 -9.90 19.79 2.95
C LEU A 106 -10.77 20.53 1.92
N ARG A 107 -10.17 21.50 1.22
CA ARG A 107 -10.78 22.21 0.10
C ARG A 107 -9.81 22.21 -1.07
N VAL A 108 -10.27 21.79 -2.24
CA VAL A 108 -9.44 21.64 -3.43
C VAL A 108 -10.11 22.31 -4.60
N ASP A 109 -9.44 23.30 -5.20
CA ASP A 109 -9.87 23.85 -6.48
C ASP A 109 -9.50 22.88 -7.59
N VAL A 110 -10.50 22.51 -8.39
CA VAL A 110 -10.39 21.49 -9.43
C VAL A 110 -10.73 22.10 -10.77
N LYS A 111 -9.90 21.83 -11.77
CA LYS A 111 -10.19 22.20 -13.16
C LYS A 111 -11.04 21.12 -13.82
N PRO A 112 -12.29 21.40 -14.22
CA PRO A 112 -13.10 20.43 -14.93
C PRO A 112 -12.50 20.10 -16.31
N LYS A 113 -12.75 18.89 -16.79
CA LYS A 113 -12.41 18.41 -18.13
C LYS A 113 -13.68 18.06 -18.91
N PRO A 114 -13.74 18.30 -20.22
CA PRO A 114 -14.82 17.75 -21.04
C PRO A 114 -14.70 16.22 -21.12
N LEU A 115 -15.84 15.53 -21.16
CA LEU A 115 -15.93 14.09 -21.43
C LEU A 115 -16.23 13.84 -22.91
N ALA A 116 -15.72 12.73 -23.43
CA ALA A 116 -15.94 12.33 -24.83
C ALA A 116 -17.37 11.83 -25.09
N GLN A 117 -17.98 11.23 -24.08
CA GLN A 117 -19.36 10.75 -24.07
C GLN A 117 -20.15 11.47 -22.98
N SER A 118 -21.46 11.60 -23.19
CA SER A 118 -22.36 12.23 -22.22
C SER A 118 -22.82 11.19 -21.20
N GLU A 119 -22.70 11.50 -19.92
CA GLU A 119 -23.24 10.67 -18.82
C GLU A 119 -24.60 11.22 -18.37
N GLU A 120 -25.67 10.46 -18.59
CA GLU A 120 -27.03 10.87 -18.23
C GLU A 120 -27.28 10.84 -16.71
N ALA A 121 -26.53 10.01 -15.98
CA ALA A 121 -26.57 9.93 -14.53
C ALA A 121 -25.25 10.41 -13.92
N LEU A 122 -25.31 10.97 -12.70
CA LEU A 122 -24.12 11.28 -11.94
C LEU A 122 -23.35 9.99 -11.64
N GLU A 123 -22.06 9.94 -11.98
CA GLU A 123 -21.20 8.80 -11.71
C GLU A 123 -19.89 9.24 -11.05
N TYR A 124 -19.29 8.33 -10.29
CA TYR A 124 -17.92 8.46 -9.77
C TYR A 124 -17.11 7.27 -10.24
N GLU A 125 -15.93 7.53 -10.79
CA GLU A 125 -15.03 6.48 -11.27
C GLU A 125 -13.60 6.68 -10.76
N PHE A 126 -12.91 5.56 -10.53
CA PHE A 126 -11.49 5.54 -10.22
C PHE A 126 -10.68 5.35 -11.52
N GLU A 127 -9.93 6.37 -11.91
CA GLU A 127 -9.10 6.40 -13.11
C GLU A 127 -7.60 6.46 -12.74
N ASN A 128 -6.72 6.04 -13.64
CA ASN A 128 -5.25 6.16 -13.46
C ASN A 128 -4.72 5.53 -12.16
N LEU A 129 -5.10 4.27 -11.90
CA LEU A 129 -4.67 3.52 -10.72
C LEU A 129 -3.13 3.43 -10.63
N LYS A 130 -2.58 3.81 -9.48
CA LYS A 130 -1.18 3.64 -9.09
C LYS A 130 -1.11 2.89 -7.75
N PRO A 131 0.07 2.37 -7.34
CA PRO A 131 0.20 1.62 -6.10
C PRO A 131 -0.28 2.38 -4.85
N ASP A 132 -0.10 3.71 -4.82
CA ASP A 132 -0.38 4.58 -3.68
C ASP A 132 -1.38 5.71 -3.99
N SER A 133 -1.91 5.77 -5.22
CA SER A 133 -2.73 6.91 -5.64
C SER A 133 -3.69 6.56 -6.77
N THR A 134 -4.73 7.35 -6.93
CA THR A 134 -5.74 7.20 -7.99
C THR A 134 -6.41 8.54 -8.26
N ALA A 135 -6.91 8.75 -9.46
CA ALA A 135 -7.83 9.85 -9.76
C ALA A 135 -9.27 9.39 -9.47
N VAL A 136 -10.02 10.18 -8.74
CA VAL A 136 -11.48 10.05 -8.64
C VAL A 136 -12.08 11.10 -9.55
N THR A 137 -12.92 10.69 -10.49
CA THR A 137 -13.59 11.59 -11.41
C THR A 137 -15.09 11.53 -11.18
N LEU A 138 -15.68 12.65 -10.78
CA LEU A 138 -17.12 12.87 -10.87
C LEU A 138 -17.46 13.12 -12.34
N LYS A 139 -18.41 12.36 -12.89
CA LYS A 139 -18.86 12.47 -14.28
C LYS A 139 -20.35 12.77 -14.33
N TRP A 140 -20.73 13.81 -15.07
CA TRP A 140 -22.13 14.12 -15.34
C TRP A 140 -22.24 14.97 -16.61
N GLU A 141 -23.18 14.62 -17.49
CA GLU A 141 -23.27 15.15 -18.85
C GLU A 141 -21.90 15.01 -19.53
N LYS A 142 -21.35 16.08 -20.10
CA LYS A 142 -20.02 16.11 -20.73
C LYS A 142 -18.98 16.70 -19.80
N LEU A 143 -19.24 16.76 -18.49
CA LEU A 143 -18.33 17.34 -17.50
C LEU A 143 -17.71 16.26 -16.62
N GLY A 144 -16.39 16.24 -16.57
CA GLY A 144 -15.60 15.48 -15.62
C GLY A 144 -14.93 16.40 -14.61
N VAL A 145 -15.05 16.11 -13.32
CA VAL A 145 -14.37 16.85 -12.25
C VAL A 145 -13.40 15.89 -11.54
N PRO A 146 -12.12 15.81 -12.00
CA PRO A 146 -11.15 14.88 -11.46
C PRO A 146 -10.38 15.45 -10.27
N PHE A 147 -10.23 14.68 -9.19
CA PHE A 147 -9.29 14.97 -8.11
C PHE A 147 -8.46 13.73 -7.77
N THR A 148 -7.22 13.93 -7.34
CA THR A 148 -6.32 12.81 -7.01
C THR A 148 -6.38 12.50 -5.52
N VAL A 149 -6.61 11.24 -5.20
CA VAL A 149 -6.44 10.71 -3.84
C VAL A 149 -5.11 9.96 -3.79
N SER A 150 -4.26 10.31 -2.82
CA SER A 150 -2.98 9.65 -2.58
C SER A 150 -2.88 9.20 -1.13
N ILE A 151 -2.47 7.96 -0.91
CA ILE A 151 -2.22 7.37 0.40
C ILE A 151 -0.72 7.44 0.65
N ASN A 152 -0.26 8.57 1.16
CA ASN A 152 1.13 8.80 1.56
C ASN A 152 1.34 8.68 3.07
N ASP A 153 0.36 8.13 3.78
CA ASP A 153 0.42 8.06 5.24
C ASP A 153 1.19 6.81 5.70
N ALA A 154 2.49 7.02 5.90
CA ALA A 154 3.35 6.02 6.51
C ALA A 154 2.84 5.63 7.92
N ASP A 155 2.18 6.53 8.64
CA ASP A 155 1.64 6.27 9.96
C ASP A 155 0.39 5.38 9.87
N GLN A 156 -0.53 5.61 8.93
CA GLN A 156 -1.66 4.71 8.71
C GLN A 156 -1.20 3.31 8.28
N THR A 157 -0.20 3.23 7.40
CA THR A 157 0.38 1.95 6.99
C THR A 157 1.02 1.23 8.18
N LEU A 158 1.76 1.98 9.02
CA LEU A 158 2.37 1.45 10.23
C LEU A 158 1.33 0.99 11.25
N GLN A 159 0.21 1.71 11.41
CA GLN A 159 -0.91 1.28 12.25
C GLN A 159 -1.52 -0.03 11.75
N ASN A 160 -1.68 -0.18 10.44
CA ASN A 160 -2.16 -1.43 9.84
C ASN A 160 -1.16 -2.58 10.08
N ILE A 161 0.14 -2.34 9.93
CA ILE A 161 1.19 -3.31 10.26
C ILE A 161 1.10 -3.71 11.74
N ARG A 162 1.04 -2.75 12.66
CA ARG A 162 0.89 -2.99 14.11
C ARG A 162 -0.36 -3.82 14.42
N ALA A 163 -1.46 -3.59 13.71
CA ALA A 163 -2.69 -4.38 13.87
C ALA A 163 -2.50 -5.83 13.38
N GLN A 164 -1.86 -6.03 12.22
CA GLN A 164 -1.55 -7.37 11.70
C GLN A 164 -0.58 -8.14 12.60
N MET A 165 0.36 -7.44 13.24
CA MET A 165 1.30 -8.02 14.20
C MET A 165 0.63 -8.50 15.51
N LYS A 166 -0.68 -8.27 15.70
CA LYS A 166 -1.46 -8.91 16.78
C LYS A 166 -1.95 -10.32 16.42
N GLY A 167 -1.92 -10.66 15.13
CA GLY A 167 -2.36 -11.96 14.61
C GLY A 167 -1.25 -12.99 14.56
N ALA A 168 -1.50 -14.09 13.84
CA ALA A 168 -0.56 -15.21 13.73
C ALA A 168 0.75 -14.87 13.00
N GLY A 169 0.77 -13.80 12.19
CA GLY A 169 1.95 -13.38 11.44
C GLY A 169 3.17 -13.10 12.33
N GLN A 170 2.95 -12.68 13.59
CA GLN A 170 4.03 -12.39 14.53
C GLN A 170 4.88 -13.60 14.92
N PHE A 171 4.38 -14.83 14.72
CA PHE A 171 5.09 -16.07 15.07
C PHE A 171 5.94 -16.61 13.93
N ALA A 172 5.84 -16.02 12.73
CA ALA A 172 6.71 -16.33 11.60
C ALA A 172 7.84 -15.27 11.54
N TRP A 173 8.98 -15.59 10.94
CA TRP A 173 10.07 -14.63 10.81
C TRP A 173 9.77 -13.53 9.76
N GLN A 174 8.98 -13.85 8.73
CA GLN A 174 8.75 -12.99 7.58
C GLN A 174 8.02 -11.69 7.94
N ALA A 175 6.92 -11.78 8.70
CA ALA A 175 6.09 -10.59 8.96
C ALA A 175 6.79 -9.55 9.86
N PRO A 176 7.47 -9.92 10.97
CA PRO A 176 8.27 -8.96 11.72
C PRO A 176 9.43 -8.37 10.89
N ASP A 177 10.11 -9.16 10.05
CA ASP A 177 11.17 -8.63 9.17
C ASP A 177 10.63 -7.61 8.16
N GLN A 178 9.48 -7.90 7.52
CA GLN A 178 8.81 -6.97 6.62
C GLN A 178 8.38 -5.67 7.32
N ALA A 179 7.88 -5.76 8.55
CA ALA A 179 7.52 -4.60 9.37
C ALA A 179 8.76 -3.73 9.69
N ALA A 180 9.88 -4.37 10.02
CA ALA A 180 11.16 -3.71 10.26
C ALA A 180 11.70 -3.03 8.99
N GLN A 181 11.66 -3.72 7.84
CA GLN A 181 12.07 -3.17 6.55
C GLN A 181 11.21 -1.98 6.10
N PHE A 182 9.91 -2.01 6.37
CA PHE A 182 9.02 -0.87 6.10
C PHE A 182 9.51 0.38 6.84
N CYS A 183 9.74 0.26 8.15
CA CYS A 183 10.23 1.33 9.00
C CYS A 183 11.61 1.84 8.56
N LEU A 184 12.52 0.92 8.22
CA LEU A 184 13.85 1.26 7.68
C LEU A 184 13.74 2.04 6.36
N THR A 185 12.90 1.58 5.43
CA THR A 185 12.70 2.20 4.11
C THR A 185 12.09 3.60 4.23
N LYS A 186 11.11 3.76 5.12
CA LYS A 186 10.45 5.04 5.41
C LYS A 186 11.24 5.92 6.39
N LYS A 187 12.35 5.40 6.94
CA LYS A 187 13.21 6.07 7.94
C LYS A 187 12.41 6.59 9.14
N THR A 188 11.46 5.78 9.63
CA THR A 188 10.56 6.13 10.73
C THR A 188 10.51 5.00 11.75
N ASN A 189 10.21 5.31 13.02
CA ASN A 189 10.01 4.33 14.09
C ASN A 189 11.15 3.28 14.20
N LEU A 190 12.41 3.70 14.05
CA LEU A 190 13.57 2.79 13.95
C LEU A 190 13.79 1.92 15.20
N ASP A 191 13.48 2.41 16.40
CA ASP A 191 13.55 1.60 17.63
C ASP A 191 12.48 0.48 17.66
N GLU A 192 11.29 0.74 17.09
CA GLU A 192 10.28 -0.30 16.90
C GLU A 192 10.68 -1.28 15.79
N ALA A 193 11.27 -0.77 14.70
CA ALA A 193 11.84 -1.59 13.64
C ALA A 193 12.88 -2.57 14.20
N LEU A 194 13.74 -2.10 15.11
CA LEU A 194 14.75 -2.92 15.77
C LEU A 194 14.10 -4.05 16.59
N ARG A 195 13.06 -3.74 17.36
CA ARG A 195 12.29 -4.75 18.12
C ARG A 195 11.63 -5.79 17.22
N TRP A 196 11.11 -5.39 16.06
CA TRP A 196 10.56 -6.35 15.09
C TRP A 196 11.63 -7.19 14.41
N ALA A 197 12.81 -6.63 14.11
CA ALA A 197 13.92 -7.40 13.59
C ALA A 197 14.40 -8.44 14.63
N ASP A 198 14.49 -8.06 15.91
CA ASP A 198 14.81 -8.97 17.01
C ASP A 198 13.77 -10.09 17.14
N LEU A 199 12.47 -9.76 17.04
CA LEU A 199 11.39 -10.75 17.04
C LEU A 199 11.49 -11.71 15.85
N SER A 200 11.80 -11.20 14.66
CA SER A 200 12.02 -12.03 13.47
C SER A 200 13.14 -13.03 13.68
N ILE A 201 14.29 -12.56 14.21
CA ILE A 201 15.46 -13.38 14.51
C ILE A 201 15.13 -14.45 15.56
N GLN A 202 14.35 -14.08 16.58
CA GLN A 202 13.92 -15.02 17.62
C GLN A 202 13.05 -16.15 17.05
N ASN A 203 12.18 -15.84 16.09
CA ASN A 203 11.34 -16.85 15.44
C ASN A 203 12.17 -17.78 14.54
N GLU A 204 13.05 -17.22 13.72
CA GLU A 204 13.99 -17.98 12.90
C GLU A 204 15.16 -17.08 12.47
N GLU A 205 16.37 -17.35 12.94
CA GLU A 205 17.54 -16.54 12.59
C GLU A 205 18.03 -16.84 11.16
N ARG A 206 17.99 -15.82 10.28
CA ARG A 206 18.35 -15.94 8.86
C ARG A 206 19.25 -14.79 8.40
N PHE A 207 19.79 -14.88 7.18
CA PHE A 207 20.58 -13.79 6.61
C PHE A 207 19.74 -12.51 6.47
N GLU A 208 18.50 -12.66 6.01
CA GLU A 208 17.57 -11.58 5.71
C GLU A 208 17.34 -10.69 6.94
N ASN A 209 16.87 -11.27 8.05
CA ASN A 209 16.55 -10.50 9.26
C ASN A 209 17.79 -9.96 10.00
N LEU A 210 18.93 -10.67 9.98
CA LEU A 210 20.19 -10.14 10.47
C LEU A 210 20.68 -8.95 9.63
N SER A 211 20.54 -9.01 8.30
CA SER A 211 20.91 -7.89 7.42
C SER A 211 20.00 -6.67 7.64
N THR A 212 18.69 -6.88 7.79
CA THR A 212 17.71 -5.83 8.16
C THR A 212 18.11 -5.19 9.49
N LYS A 213 18.39 -5.99 10.52
CA LYS A 213 18.82 -5.48 11.83
C LYS A 213 20.11 -4.66 11.74
N ALA A 214 21.11 -5.15 11.02
CA ALA A 214 22.37 -4.43 10.83
C ALA A 214 22.14 -3.06 10.19
N ASP A 215 21.29 -2.97 9.17
CA ASP A 215 20.98 -1.71 8.50
C ASP A 215 20.13 -0.75 9.36
N ILE A 216 19.24 -1.28 10.21
CA ILE A 216 18.52 -0.48 11.23
C ILE A 216 19.50 0.08 12.26
N LEU A 217 20.45 -0.73 12.75
CA LEU A 217 21.47 -0.28 13.70
C LEU A 217 22.36 0.81 13.10
N LYS A 218 22.74 0.70 11.81
CA LYS A 218 23.43 1.80 11.11
C LYS A 218 22.59 3.07 11.09
N ALA A 219 21.30 2.97 10.79
CA ALA A 219 20.38 4.12 10.76
C ALA A 219 20.16 4.76 12.15
N LEU A 220 20.29 3.97 13.22
CA LEU A 220 20.28 4.41 14.62
C LEU A 220 21.66 4.90 15.12
N ASN A 221 22.67 5.00 14.24
CA ASN A 221 24.05 5.37 14.58
C ASN A 221 24.76 4.40 15.55
N ARG A 222 24.35 3.13 15.60
CA ARG A 222 24.93 2.06 16.44
C ARG A 222 25.89 1.19 15.64
N GLN A 223 27.01 1.79 15.20
CA GLN A 223 27.90 1.18 14.20
C GLN A 223 28.57 -0.12 14.66
N ASP A 224 29.00 -0.22 15.92
CA ASP A 224 29.67 -1.43 16.43
C ASP A 224 28.73 -2.64 16.47
N GLU A 225 27.49 -2.42 16.91
CA GLU A 225 26.45 -3.43 16.94
C GLU A 225 26.00 -3.81 15.53
N ALA A 226 25.91 -2.83 14.63
CA ALA A 226 25.61 -3.07 13.23
C ALA A 226 26.68 -3.97 12.60
N LYS A 227 27.96 -3.69 12.84
CA LYS A 227 29.08 -4.48 12.34
C LYS A 227 29.02 -5.92 12.87
N LYS A 228 28.85 -6.09 14.20
CA LYS A 228 28.72 -7.42 14.81
C LYS A 228 27.56 -8.22 14.21
N THR A 229 26.41 -7.57 14.06
CA THR A 229 25.20 -8.19 13.47
C THR A 229 25.43 -8.56 12.01
N TRP A 230 26.10 -7.69 11.25
CA TRP A 230 26.44 -7.95 9.85
C TRP A 230 27.41 -9.12 9.69
N ASP A 231 28.44 -9.20 10.53
CA ASP A 231 29.39 -10.31 10.52
C ASP A 231 28.67 -11.65 10.81
N GLN A 232 27.69 -11.63 11.72
CA GLN A 232 26.80 -12.79 11.97
C GLN A 232 25.94 -13.12 10.74
N ALA A 233 25.36 -12.11 10.08
CA ALA A 233 24.60 -12.30 8.85
C ALA A 233 25.46 -12.97 7.78
N LEU A 234 26.67 -12.46 7.55
CA LEU A 234 27.63 -13.01 6.60
C LEU A 234 27.91 -14.49 6.89
N GLY A 235 28.01 -14.90 8.15
CA GLY A 235 28.18 -16.31 8.53
C GLY A 235 27.08 -17.25 8.00
N LYS A 236 25.86 -16.74 7.78
CA LYS A 236 24.71 -17.49 7.25
C LYS A 236 24.42 -17.27 5.77
N ALA A 237 25.04 -16.27 5.16
CA ALA A 237 24.71 -15.85 3.80
C ALA A 237 25.04 -16.95 2.77
N ALA A 238 24.06 -17.33 1.96
CA ALA A 238 24.28 -18.08 0.73
C ALA A 238 24.57 -17.15 -0.46
N ALA A 239 25.21 -17.67 -1.50
CA ALA A 239 25.51 -16.93 -2.73
C ALA A 239 24.32 -16.11 -3.30
N PRO A 240 23.10 -16.67 -3.49
CA PRO A 240 21.95 -15.90 -3.98
C PRO A 240 21.58 -14.73 -3.07
N GLN A 241 21.60 -14.95 -1.75
CA GLN A 241 21.19 -13.94 -0.77
C GLN A 241 22.17 -12.77 -0.76
N LEU A 242 23.46 -13.05 -0.66
CA LEU A 242 24.50 -12.02 -0.61
C LEU A 242 24.60 -11.25 -1.93
N TYR A 243 24.48 -11.93 -3.07
CA TYR A 243 24.43 -11.27 -4.38
C TYR A 243 23.20 -10.37 -4.52
N THR A 244 22.03 -10.81 -4.05
CA THR A 244 20.80 -10.02 -4.07
C THR A 244 20.92 -8.77 -3.19
N TYR A 245 21.54 -8.89 -2.02
CA TYR A 245 21.85 -7.74 -1.16
C TYR A 245 22.75 -6.72 -1.88
N GLY A 246 23.80 -7.18 -2.58
CA GLY A 246 24.64 -6.31 -3.41
C GLY A 246 23.83 -5.57 -4.50
N ARG A 247 22.90 -6.27 -5.17
CA ARG A 247 22.00 -5.64 -6.16
C ARG A 247 21.05 -4.63 -5.55
N GLN A 248 20.54 -4.88 -4.35
CA GLN A 248 19.72 -3.93 -3.60
C GLN A 248 20.50 -2.64 -3.32
N LEU A 249 21.76 -2.74 -2.86
CA LEU A 249 22.62 -1.59 -2.64
C LEU A 249 22.87 -0.79 -3.93
N GLN A 250 23.07 -1.46 -5.09
CA GLN A 250 23.16 -0.76 -6.37
C GLN A 250 21.90 0.04 -6.68
N ASN A 251 20.71 -0.54 -6.48
CA ASN A 251 19.43 0.14 -6.71
C ASN A 251 19.23 1.33 -5.75
N GLN A 252 19.82 1.27 -4.55
CA GLN A 252 19.85 2.37 -3.60
C GLN A 252 20.93 3.43 -3.91
N LYS A 253 21.58 3.35 -5.09
CA LYS A 253 22.69 4.21 -5.51
C LYS A 253 23.95 4.10 -4.63
N LYS A 254 24.08 3.01 -3.87
CA LYS A 254 25.25 2.69 -3.04
C LYS A 254 26.22 1.79 -3.80
N GLY A 255 26.69 2.26 -4.95
CA GLY A 255 27.51 1.48 -5.88
C GLY A 255 28.82 0.95 -5.28
N ALA A 256 29.47 1.75 -4.43
CA ALA A 256 30.72 1.35 -3.76
C ALA A 256 30.49 0.22 -2.75
N GLU A 257 29.49 0.35 -1.87
CA GLU A 257 29.12 -0.70 -0.91
C GLU A 257 28.71 -1.99 -1.64
N ALA A 258 27.94 -1.87 -2.73
CA ALA A 258 27.55 -3.02 -3.54
C ALA A 258 28.76 -3.75 -4.14
N MET A 259 29.80 -3.03 -4.57
CA MET A 259 30.99 -3.62 -5.16
C MET A 259 31.77 -4.45 -4.13
N GLU A 260 31.85 -3.99 -2.87
CA GLU A 260 32.44 -4.77 -1.79
C GLU A 260 31.66 -6.07 -1.53
N ILE A 261 30.33 -6.01 -1.60
CA ILE A 261 29.50 -7.22 -1.50
C ILE A 261 29.76 -8.19 -2.66
N PHE A 262 29.88 -7.70 -3.90
CA PHE A 262 30.20 -8.59 -5.03
C PHE A 262 31.59 -9.21 -4.91
N LYS A 263 32.59 -8.47 -4.42
CA LYS A 263 33.92 -9.03 -4.12
C LYS A 263 33.81 -10.16 -3.09
N GLU A 264 33.01 -9.97 -2.05
CA GLU A 264 32.78 -10.99 -1.03
C GLU A 264 32.06 -12.22 -1.60
N VAL A 265 31.06 -12.04 -2.47
CA VAL A 265 30.41 -13.15 -3.19
C VAL A 265 31.41 -13.90 -4.05
N ALA A 266 32.19 -13.20 -4.88
CA ALA A 266 33.16 -13.82 -5.77
C ALA A 266 34.26 -14.58 -4.99
N LYS A 267 34.64 -14.09 -3.81
CA LYS A 267 35.63 -14.72 -2.93
C LYS A 267 35.09 -15.99 -2.26
N ARG A 268 33.88 -15.92 -1.71
CA ARG A 268 33.28 -17.04 -0.93
C ARG A 268 32.62 -18.09 -1.80
N PHE A 269 32.07 -17.68 -2.93
CA PHE A 269 31.30 -18.50 -3.85
C PHE A 269 31.83 -18.28 -5.28
N PRO A 270 33.07 -18.69 -5.60
CA PRO A 270 33.67 -18.39 -6.90
C PRO A 270 32.97 -19.08 -8.08
N ASN A 271 32.22 -20.16 -7.82
CA ASN A 271 31.56 -20.96 -8.83
C ASN A 271 30.03 -20.81 -8.76
N GLY A 272 29.35 -21.23 -9.83
CA GLY A 272 27.90 -21.15 -9.95
C GLY A 272 27.42 -19.77 -10.37
N VAL A 273 26.12 -19.64 -10.62
CA VAL A 273 25.52 -18.46 -11.27
C VAL A 273 25.94 -17.15 -10.59
N PHE A 274 25.75 -17.04 -9.28
CA PHE A 274 25.97 -15.79 -8.56
C PHE A 274 27.46 -15.45 -8.37
N GLY A 275 28.31 -16.46 -8.27
CA GLY A 275 29.77 -16.28 -8.23
C GLY A 275 30.30 -15.67 -9.51
N TYR A 276 29.96 -16.29 -10.63
CA TYR A 276 30.34 -15.81 -11.95
C TYR A 276 29.72 -14.44 -12.27
N LEU A 277 28.45 -14.21 -11.91
CA LEU A 277 27.85 -12.88 -12.08
C LEU A 277 28.54 -11.80 -11.23
N ALA A 278 28.98 -12.13 -10.01
CA ALA A 278 29.72 -11.19 -9.19
C ALA A 278 31.08 -10.85 -9.82
N GLN A 279 31.82 -11.84 -10.32
CA GLN A 279 33.08 -11.62 -11.04
C GLN A 279 32.87 -10.80 -12.31
N ALA A 280 31.82 -11.11 -13.09
CA ALA A 280 31.47 -10.35 -14.28
C ALA A 280 31.24 -8.87 -13.97
N ARG A 281 30.53 -8.57 -12.86
CA ARG A 281 30.30 -7.19 -12.41
C ARG A 281 31.57 -6.46 -12.01
N ILE A 282 32.46 -7.13 -11.28
CA ILE A 282 33.74 -6.56 -10.86
C ILE A 282 34.60 -6.22 -12.09
N LYS A 283 34.77 -7.16 -13.02
CA LYS A 283 35.54 -6.96 -14.26
C LYS A 283 34.92 -5.91 -15.17
N SER A 284 33.59 -5.90 -15.28
CA SER A 284 32.87 -4.90 -16.08
C SER A 284 33.09 -3.49 -15.54
N ALA A 285 33.10 -3.31 -14.22
CA ALA A 285 33.36 -2.01 -13.59
C ALA A 285 34.81 -1.53 -13.77
N SER A 286 35.77 -2.45 -13.92
CA SER A 286 37.17 -2.12 -14.23
C SER A 286 37.47 -1.97 -15.73
N GLY A 287 36.46 -2.11 -16.59
CA GLY A 287 36.61 -2.02 -18.05
C GLY A 287 37.10 -3.30 -18.74
N ASP A 288 37.28 -4.41 -18.00
CA ASP A 288 37.58 -5.72 -18.57
C ASP A 288 36.29 -6.40 -19.07
N PHE A 289 35.77 -5.89 -20.19
CA PHE A 289 34.55 -6.41 -20.80
C PHE A 289 34.72 -7.83 -21.35
N ALA A 290 35.93 -8.21 -21.78
CA ALA A 290 36.20 -9.54 -22.31
C ALA A 290 36.17 -10.59 -21.19
N GLY A 291 36.84 -10.33 -20.07
CA GLY A 291 36.79 -11.17 -18.89
C GLY A 291 35.38 -11.22 -18.28
N ALA A 292 34.70 -10.07 -18.21
CA ALA A 292 33.31 -10.03 -17.74
C ALA A 292 32.35 -10.84 -18.61
N LEU A 293 32.51 -10.77 -19.94
CA LEU A 293 31.70 -11.55 -20.89
C LEU A 293 31.93 -13.05 -20.71
N ASN A 294 33.17 -13.47 -20.48
CA ASN A 294 33.47 -14.87 -20.21
C ASN A 294 32.77 -15.36 -18.94
N ASP A 295 32.87 -14.60 -17.84
CA ASP A 295 32.20 -14.96 -16.59
C ASP A 295 30.67 -14.97 -16.74
N ALA A 296 30.09 -14.01 -17.47
CA ALA A 296 28.65 -13.98 -17.74
C ALA A 296 28.18 -15.23 -18.51
N LYS A 297 28.98 -15.72 -19.47
CA LYS A 297 28.71 -16.98 -20.17
C LYS A 297 28.80 -18.20 -19.25
N GLN A 298 29.78 -18.23 -18.34
CA GLN A 298 29.87 -19.28 -17.32
C GLN A 298 28.66 -19.25 -16.38
N ALA A 299 28.20 -18.06 -15.99
CA ALA A 299 26.99 -17.90 -15.19
C ALA A 299 25.75 -18.44 -15.91
N GLN A 300 25.62 -18.16 -17.22
CA GLN A 300 24.50 -18.65 -18.04
C GLN A 300 24.52 -20.18 -18.17
N ALA A 301 25.71 -20.76 -18.38
CA ALA A 301 25.86 -22.22 -18.46
C ALA A 301 25.49 -22.91 -17.14
N ALA A 302 25.79 -22.28 -15.99
CA ALA A 302 25.43 -22.77 -14.67
C ALA A 302 23.96 -22.52 -14.27
N ALA A 303 23.16 -21.83 -15.10
CA ALA A 303 21.81 -21.43 -14.73
C ALA A 303 20.80 -22.59 -14.85
N PRO A 304 20.04 -22.91 -13.79
CA PRO A 304 19.09 -24.04 -13.77
C PRO A 304 17.84 -23.84 -14.63
N SER A 305 17.45 -22.61 -14.96
CA SER A 305 16.22 -22.33 -15.69
C SER A 305 16.43 -21.45 -16.92
N ASP A 306 15.60 -21.65 -17.95
CA ASP A 306 15.70 -20.88 -19.19
C ASP A 306 15.39 -19.39 -18.98
N ALA A 307 14.48 -19.07 -18.04
CA ALA A 307 14.23 -17.69 -17.63
C ALA A 307 15.50 -17.02 -17.08
N GLN A 308 16.28 -17.74 -16.26
CA GLN A 308 17.54 -17.21 -15.74
C GLN A 308 18.61 -17.12 -16.82
N LYS A 309 18.69 -18.10 -17.74
CA LYS A 309 19.59 -18.02 -18.90
C LYS A 309 19.28 -16.81 -19.77
N GLN A 310 18.01 -16.51 -20.01
CA GLN A 310 17.57 -15.36 -20.79
C GLN A 310 17.89 -14.04 -20.08
N ALA A 311 17.69 -13.96 -18.77
CA ALA A 311 18.10 -12.79 -17.99
C ALA A 311 19.61 -12.53 -18.07
N ILE A 312 20.43 -13.58 -18.05
CA ILE A 312 21.89 -13.47 -18.20
C ILE A 312 22.29 -13.16 -19.65
N GLN A 313 21.53 -13.61 -20.65
CA GLN A 313 21.77 -13.28 -22.06
C GLN A 313 21.76 -11.75 -22.28
N GLY A 314 20.81 -11.04 -21.67
CA GLY A 314 20.79 -9.57 -21.75
C GLY A 314 22.05 -8.91 -21.18
N LEU A 315 22.72 -9.52 -20.18
CA LEU A 315 24.00 -9.04 -19.67
C LEU A 315 25.15 -9.37 -20.64
N ILE A 316 25.14 -10.58 -21.23
CA ILE A 316 26.12 -11.02 -22.23
C ILE A 316 26.10 -10.08 -23.44
N ASP A 317 24.91 -9.71 -23.94
CA ASP A 317 24.76 -8.82 -25.09
C ASP A 317 25.33 -7.42 -24.81
N ARG A 318 25.01 -6.87 -23.61
CA ARG A 318 25.57 -5.59 -23.14
C ARG A 318 27.09 -5.64 -23.05
N LEU A 319 27.65 -6.69 -22.46
CA LEU A 319 29.09 -6.88 -22.34
C LEU A 319 29.77 -7.04 -23.71
N GLY A 320 29.13 -7.75 -24.65
CA GLY A 320 29.58 -7.85 -26.05
C GLY A 320 29.65 -6.49 -26.74
N ALA A 321 28.71 -5.60 -26.42
CA ALA A 321 28.71 -4.20 -26.85
C ALA A 321 29.62 -3.28 -26.02
N LYS A 322 30.47 -3.84 -25.14
CA LYS A 322 31.36 -3.09 -24.22
C LYS A 322 30.62 -2.10 -23.31
N GLN A 323 29.41 -2.45 -22.90
CA GLN A 323 28.61 -1.67 -21.96
C GLN A 323 28.78 -2.22 -20.53
N ASP A 324 28.95 -1.31 -19.59
CA ASP A 324 29.05 -1.65 -18.16
C ASP A 324 27.72 -2.18 -17.64
N ILE A 325 27.70 -3.41 -17.10
CA ILE A 325 26.49 -4.06 -16.58
C ILE A 325 26.09 -3.58 -15.17
N ASN A 326 26.85 -2.67 -14.59
CA ASN A 326 26.54 -2.03 -13.31
C ASN A 326 25.77 -0.72 -13.45
N LYS A 327 25.65 -0.20 -14.68
CA LYS A 327 24.88 1.00 -15.01
C LYS A 327 23.52 0.67 -15.59
#